data_AF-A0A7T1MJN9-F1
#
_entry.id   AF-A0A7T1MJN9-F1
#
_cell.length_a   1.000
_cell.length_b   1.000
_cell.length_c   1.000
_cell.angle_alpha   90.00
_cell.angle_beta   90.00
_cell.angle_gamma   90.00
#
_symmetry.space_group_name_H-M   'P 1'
#
loop_
_entity.id
_entity.type
_entity.pdbx_description
1 polymer ?
#
loop_
_entity_poly.entity_id
_entity_poly.type
_entity_poly.pdbx_seq_one_letter_code
_entity_poly.pdbx_strand_id
1 'polypeptide(L)' 'MKLPAVRFLPEALEELLETQHWYGTREPALANDFAQTVAAAVECIRHSPQSFPLIHGRIRRLVLESISLCRLFPRAGR' A
#
# COMPACT_ATOMS: atom_id res chain seq x y z
N MET A 1 -9.57 -9.15 -21.57
CA MET A 1 -8.43 -8.21 -21.41
C MET A 1 -7.57 -8.67 -20.24
N LYS A 2 -6.24 -8.68 -20.37
CA LYS A 2 -5.32 -9.11 -19.30
C LYS A 2 -4.98 -7.88 -18.46
N LEU A 3 -5.38 -7.89 -17.20
CA LEU A 3 -5.12 -6.77 -16.28
C LEU A 3 -3.63 -6.73 -15.91
N PRO A 4 -3.06 -5.53 -15.69
CA PRO A 4 -1.63 -5.39 -15.40
C PRO A 4 -1.27 -6.06 -14.07
N ALA A 5 -0.10 -6.69 -14.00
CA ALA A 5 0.39 -7.24 -12.74
C ALA A 5 0.87 -6.11 -11.82
N VAL A 6 0.38 -6.08 -10.59
CA VAL A 6 0.89 -5.19 -9.53
C VAL A 6 2.12 -5.85 -8.91
N ARG A 7 3.22 -5.10 -8.79
CA ARG A 7 4.45 -5.55 -8.14
C ARG A 7 4.79 -4.60 -7.00
N PHE A 8 5.23 -5.17 -5.88
CA PHE A 8 5.79 -4.42 -4.77
C PHE A 8 7.30 -4.30 -4.93
N LEU A 9 7.85 -3.18 -4.48
CA LEU A 9 9.27 -3.11 -4.17
C LEU A 9 9.54 -3.99 -2.94
N PRO A 10 10.72 -4.64 -2.84
CA PRO A 10 11.06 -5.46 -1.69
C PRO A 10 10.86 -4.73 -0.34
N GLU A 11 11.26 -3.46 -0.27
CA GLU A 11 11.17 -2.63 0.94
C GLU A 11 9.69 -2.34 1.29
N ALA A 12 8.84 -2.13 0.29
CA ALA A 12 7.42 -1.91 0.50
C ALA A 12 6.69 -3.19 0.94
N LEU A 13 7.16 -4.35 0.47
CA LEU A 13 6.64 -5.64 0.92
C LEU A 13 7.03 -5.90 2.38
N GLU A 14 8.27 -5.58 2.76
CA GLU A 14 8.74 -5.70 4.14
C GLU A 14 7.93 -4.80 5.09
N GLU A 15 7.76 -3.52 4.75
CA GLU A 15 6.94 -2.58 5.54
C GLU A 15 5.49 -3.05 5.69
N LEU A 16 4.91 -3.62 4.64
CA LEU A 16 3.55 -4.17 4.65
C LEU A 16 3.45 -5.36 5.61
N LEU A 17 4.41 -6.30 5.55
CA LEU A 17 4.43 -7.47 6.43
C LEU A 17 4.69 -7.09 7.89
N GLU A 18 5.62 -6.16 8.14
CA GLU A 18 5.90 -5.64 9.48
C GLU A 18 4.66 -4.96 10.08
N THR A 19 3.98 -4.13 9.28
CA THR A 19 2.75 -3.43 9.71
C THR A 19 1.63 -4.42 10.01
N GLN A 20 1.40 -5.40 9.14
CA GLN A 20 0.40 -6.45 9.38
C GLN A 20 0.71 -7.22 10.67
N HIS A 21 1.97 -7.59 10.89
CA HIS A 21 2.40 -8.27 12.09
C HIS A 21 2.18 -7.40 13.34
N TRP A 22 2.55 -6.12 13.28
CA TRP A 22 2.35 -5.16 14.37
C TRP A 22 0.88 -5.02 14.76
N TYR A 23 -0.05 -4.99 13.81
CA TYR A 23 -1.49 -5.04 14.10
C TYR A 23 -1.88 -6.38 14.72
N GLY A 24 -1.39 -7.49 14.17
CA GLY A 24 -1.74 -8.84 14.63
C GLY A 24 -1.28 -9.14 16.06
N THR A 25 -0.15 -8.56 16.49
CA THR A 25 0.32 -8.67 17.89
C THR A 25 -0.60 -7.99 18.90
N ARG A 26 -1.41 -7.01 18.46
CA ARG A 26 -2.38 -6.30 19.32
C ARG A 26 -3.76 -6.92 19.24
N GLU A 27 -4.27 -7.06 18.02
CA GLU A 27 -5.60 -7.60 17.77
C GLU A 27 -5.64 -8.28 16.40
N PRO A 28 -5.91 -9.59 16.32
CA PRO A 28 -5.94 -10.31 15.05
C PRO A 28 -6.92 -9.73 14.02
N ALA A 29 -8.04 -9.15 14.46
CA ALA A 29 -9.00 -8.50 13.58
C ALA A 29 -8.38 -7.31 12.81
N LEU A 30 -7.53 -6.51 13.47
CA LEU A 30 -6.85 -5.38 12.83
C LEU A 30 -5.88 -5.82 11.74
N ALA A 31 -5.18 -6.96 11.92
CA ALA A 31 -4.31 -7.50 10.88
C ALA A 31 -5.10 -7.96 9.65
N ASN A 32 -6.28 -8.52 9.87
CA ASN A 32 -7.19 -8.92 8.78
C ASN A 32 -7.76 -7.70 8.06
N ASP A 33 -8.22 -6.69 8.80
CA ASP A 33 -8.76 -5.45 8.22
C ASP A 33 -7.69 -4.69 7.41
N PHE A 34 -6.45 -4.66 7.91
CA PHE A 34 -5.31 -4.13 7.19
C PHE A 34 -5.07 -4.89 5.88
N ALA A 35 -5.01 -6.23 5.93
CA ALA A 35 -4.80 -7.05 4.74
C ALA A 35 -5.90 -6.86 3.69
N GLN A 36 -7.16 -6.78 4.12
CA GLN A 36 -8.30 -6.54 3.23
C GLN A 36 -8.23 -5.15 2.59
N THR A 37 -7.86 -4.13 3.36
CA THR A 37 -7.69 -2.76 2.87
C THR A 37 -6.60 -2.67 1.81
N VAL A 38 -5.45 -3.33 2.05
CA VAL A 38 -4.35 -3.39 1.09
C VAL A 38 -4.75 -4.16 -0.18
N ALA A 39 -5.45 -5.29 -0.04
CA ALA A 39 -5.93 -6.06 -1.18
C ALA A 39 -6.90 -5.24 -2.06
N ALA A 40 -7.82 -4.48 -1.44
CA ALA A 40 -8.72 -3.59 -2.15
C ALA A 40 -7.95 -2.48 -2.91
N ALA A 41 -6.93 -1.90 -2.28
CA ALA A 41 -6.06 -0.91 -2.94
C ALA A 41 -5.31 -1.49 -4.16
N VAL A 42 -4.74 -2.68 -4.03
CA VAL A 42 -4.09 -3.38 -5.15
C VAL A 42 -5.08 -3.59 -6.29
N GLU A 43 -6.32 -3.96 -5.97
CA GLU A 43 -7.36 -4.16 -6.97
C GLU A 43 -7.77 -2.86 -7.67
N CYS A 44 -7.88 -1.75 -6.94
CA CYS A 44 -8.09 -0.42 -7.52
C CYS A 44 -6.94 0.00 -8.44
N ILE A 45 -5.68 -0.23 -8.03
CA ILE A 45 -4.49 0.04 -8.85
C ILE A 45 -4.51 -0.80 -10.12
N ARG A 46 -4.91 -2.06 -10.01
CA ARG A 46 -4.98 -2.99 -11.13
C ARG A 46 -6.04 -2.58 -12.15
N HIS A 47 -7.21 -2.13 -11.69
CA HIS A 47 -8.33 -1.72 -12.54
C HIS A 47 -8.17 -0.32 -13.15
N SER A 48 -7.59 0.62 -12.41
CA SER A 48 -7.55 2.04 -12.82
C SER A 48 -6.25 2.72 -12.39
N PRO A 49 -5.08 2.26 -12.90
CA PRO A 49 -3.78 2.78 -12.49
C PRO A 49 -3.61 4.28 -12.81
N GLN A 50 -4.33 4.80 -13.82
CA GLN A 50 -4.24 6.20 -14.24
C GLN A 50 -5.04 7.16 -13.35
N SER A 51 -5.96 6.66 -12.52
CA SER A 51 -6.80 7.47 -11.63
C SER A 51 -6.04 8.04 -10.42
N PHE A 52 -4.83 7.54 -10.16
CA PHE A 52 -3.99 8.00 -9.05
C PHE A 52 -3.06 9.13 -9.52
N PRO A 53 -2.94 10.23 -8.74
CA PRO A 53 -2.11 11.37 -9.14
C PRO A 53 -0.64 10.99 -9.30
N LEU A 54 -0.02 11.49 -10.37
CA LEU A 54 1.43 11.40 -10.58
C LEU A 54 2.14 12.32 -9.60
N ILE A 55 3.18 11.80 -8.95
CA ILE A 55 3.94 12.55 -7.93
C ILE A 55 5.35 12.82 -8.42
N HIS A 56 5.99 11.86 -9.09
CA HIS A 56 7.31 12.04 -9.68
C HIS A 56 7.55 11.04 -10.82
N GLY A 57 7.84 11.54 -12.03
CA GLY A 57 8.12 10.69 -13.19
C GLY A 57 6.96 9.72 -13.50
N ARG A 58 7.17 8.41 -13.27
CA ARG A 58 6.17 7.34 -13.47
C ARG A 58 5.52 6.87 -12.15
N ILE A 59 5.79 7.54 -11.03
CA ILE A 59 5.30 7.18 -9.71
C ILE A 59 3.94 7.84 -9.48
N ARG A 60 2.95 7.03 -9.08
CA ARG A 60 1.61 7.49 -8.68
C ARG A 60 1.38 7.17 -7.21
N ARG A 61 0.65 8.05 -6.51
CA ARG A 61 0.35 7.88 -5.08
C ARG A 61 -1.11 7.50 -4.86
N LEU A 62 -1.32 6.44 -4.11
CA LEU A 62 -2.58 6.10 -3.46
C LEU A 62 -2.40 6.32 -1.96
N VAL A 63 -3.30 7.10 -1.35
CA VAL A 63 -3.37 7.27 0.10
C VAL A 63 -4.55 6.46 0.58
N LEU A 64 -4.30 5.49 1.46
CA LEU A 64 -5.36 4.75 2.14
C LEU A 64 -5.88 5.61 3.28
N GLU A 65 -7.14 6.05 3.19
CA GLU A 65 -7.77 6.88 4.22
C GLU A 65 -8.19 6.06 5.46
N SER A 66 -8.32 4.75 5.30
CA SER A 66 -8.57 3.82 6.40
C SER A 66 -7.25 3.26 6.89
N ILE A 67 -6.95 3.58 8.16
CA ILE A 67 -5.83 3.19 9.01
C ILE A 67 -4.87 4.36 9.23
N SER A 68 -5.11 5.04 10.35
CA SER A 68 -4.57 6.33 10.79
C SER A 68 -3.05 6.48 10.89
N LEU A 69 -2.19 5.60 10.34
CA LEU A 69 -0.74 5.75 10.43
C LEU A 69 0.00 5.14 9.22
N CYS A 70 -0.08 5.76 8.04
CA CYS A 70 0.94 5.60 6.99
C CYS A 70 1.39 6.96 6.45
N ARG A 71 2.21 7.69 7.22
CA ARG A 71 2.98 8.83 6.71
C ARG A 71 4.19 8.29 5.94
N LEU A 72 4.11 8.22 4.61
CA LEU A 72 5.29 8.06 3.76
C LEU A 72 6.14 9.33 3.83
N PHE A 73 7.34 9.24 4.39
CA PHE A 73 8.34 10.32 4.30
C PHE A 73 9.16 10.14 3.01
N PRO A 74 9.41 11.21 2.23
CA PRO A 74 10.47 11.17 1.23
C PRO A 74 11.82 11.09 1.97
N ARG A 75 12.62 10.07 1.66
CA ARG A 75 13.99 9.96 2.16
C ARG A 75 14.80 11.14 1.59
N ALA A 76 15.03 12.15 2.42
CA ALA A 76 16.05 13.16 2.19
C ALA A 76 17.43 12.49 2.26
N GLY A 77 18.30 12.86 1.32
CA GLY A 77 19.45 12.07 0.92
C GLY A 77 20.59 11.92 1.93
N ARG A 78 21.51 11.04 1.56
CA ARG A 78 22.92 11.38 1.38
C ARG A 78 23.50 10.51 0.27
#